data_AF-A0A940TT11-F1
#
_entry.id   AF-A0A940TT11-F1
#
_cell.length_a   1.000
_cell.length_b   1.000
_cell.length_c   1.000
_cell.angle_alpha   90.00
_cell.angle_beta   90.00
_cell.angle_gamma   90.00
#
_symmetry.space_group_name_H-M   'P 1'
#
loop_
_entity.id
_entity.type
_entity.pdbx_description
1 polymer ?
#
loop_
_entity_poly.entity_id
_entity_poly.type
_entity_poly.pdbx_seq_one_letter_code
_entity_poly.pdbx_strand_id
1 'polypeptide(L)'
;MKKTIVLLGRLDSKGKEYAYVKDLILRGGFGVIVIDVGTRGAPQFEPDISREEVARAAGVKIEDVVDPADGDPSHDGRSAKDCSEAPRFR
;
A
#
# COMPACT_ATOMS: atom_id res chain seq x y z
N MET A 1 7.77 -23.95 13.77
CA MET A 1 7.37 -22.58 13.40
C MET A 1 7.49 -22.43 11.89
N LYS A 2 6.43 -22.00 11.20
CA LYS A 2 6.48 -21.70 9.75
C LYS A 2 7.23 -20.37 9.57
N LYS A 3 8.27 -20.32 8.73
CA LYS A 3 8.94 -19.03 8.42
C LYS A 3 8.00 -18.17 7.57
N THR A 4 7.93 -16.89 7.87
CA THR A 4 7.02 -15.94 7.20
C THR A 4 7.80 -14.99 6.31
N ILE A 5 7.31 -14.80 5.09
CA ILE A 5 7.85 -13.86 4.10
C ILE A 5 6.90 -12.67 3.98
N VAL A 6 7.44 -11.45 3.98
CA VAL A 6 6.66 -10.24 3.78
C VAL A 6 6.72 -9.84 2.31
N LEU A 7 5.56 -9.66 1.68
CA LEU A 7 5.41 -9.09 0.35
C LEU A 7 4.91 -7.65 0.49
N LEU A 8 5.77 -6.68 0.16
CA LEU A 8 5.43 -5.26 0.23
C LEU A 8 5.45 -4.65 -1.18
N GLY A 9 4.38 -3.96 -1.56
CA GLY A 9 4.38 -3.19 -2.80
C GLY A 9 3.06 -2.57 -3.22
N ARG A 10 3.03 -2.09 -4.46
CA ARG A 10 1.93 -1.35 -5.07
C ARG A 10 0.90 -2.30 -5.69
N LEU A 11 -0.12 -2.67 -4.91
CA LEU A 11 -1.12 -3.64 -5.36
C LEU A 11 -2.09 -3.07 -6.42
N ASP A 12 -2.14 -1.76 -6.61
CA ASP A 12 -2.96 -1.04 -7.60
C ASP A 12 -2.62 -1.42 -9.06
N SER A 13 -1.32 -1.61 -9.34
CA SER A 13 -0.82 -1.88 -10.70
C SER A 13 -0.23 -3.27 -10.87
N LYS A 14 0.19 -3.91 -9.77
CA LYS A 14 0.90 -5.20 -9.76
C LYS A 14 0.21 -6.29 -8.94
N GLY A 15 -1.05 -6.12 -8.55
CA GLY A 15 -1.71 -7.07 -7.67
C GLY A 15 -1.80 -8.49 -8.23
N LYS A 16 -1.92 -8.68 -9.55
CA LYS A 16 -1.85 -10.02 -10.17
C LYS A 16 -0.49 -10.71 -9.95
N GLU A 17 0.61 -9.98 -10.13
CA GLU A 17 1.96 -10.50 -9.90
C GLU A 17 2.18 -10.83 -8.41
N TYR A 18 1.68 -9.99 -7.50
CA TYR A 18 1.77 -10.23 -6.06
C TYR A 18 0.93 -11.44 -5.63
N ALA A 19 -0.27 -11.62 -6.19
CA ALA A 19 -1.09 -12.80 -5.93
C ALA A 19 -0.41 -14.09 -6.41
N TYR A 20 0.25 -14.05 -7.57
CA TYR A 20 1.03 -15.18 -8.08
C TYR A 20 2.20 -15.54 -7.16
N VAL A 21 2.99 -14.55 -6.72
CA VAL A 21 4.11 -14.78 -5.80
C VAL A 21 3.60 -15.26 -4.43
N LYS A 22 2.49 -14.71 -3.92
CA LYS A 22 1.82 -15.16 -2.69
C LYS A 22 1.50 -16.66 -2.76
N ASP A 23 0.90 -17.10 -3.87
CA ASP A 23 0.56 -18.51 -4.08
C ASP A 23 1.81 -19.41 -4.13
N LEU A 24 2.89 -18.98 -4.81
CA LEU A 24 4.16 -19.72 -4.81
C LEU A 24 4.77 -19.87 -3.40
N ILE A 25 4.76 -18.81 -2.60
CA ILE A 25 5.27 -18.82 -1.22
C ILE A 25 4.45 -19.78 -0.35
N LEU A 26 3.12 -19.74 -0.47
CA LEU A 26 2.21 -20.61 0.27
C LEU A 26 2.43 -22.08 -0.11
N ARG A 27 2.55 -22.39 -1.41
CA ARG A 27 2.86 -23.74 -1.91
C ARG A 27 4.24 -24.22 -1.47
N GLY A 28 5.20 -23.32 -1.29
CA GLY A 28 6.52 -23.61 -0.73
C GLY A 28 6.52 -23.93 0.78
N GLY A 29 5.36 -23.89 1.44
CA GLY A 29 5.25 -24.20 2.87
C GLY A 29 5.67 -23.05 3.78
N PHE A 30 5.71 -21.81 3.27
CA PHE A 30 6.00 -20.60 4.05
C PHE A 30 4.73 -19.83 4.40
N GLY A 31 4.79 -19.04 5.48
CA GLY A 31 3.78 -18.02 5.76
C GLY A 31 4.00 -16.82 4.86
N VAL A 32 2.95 -16.04 4.62
CA VAL A 32 3.03 -14.80 3.85
C VAL A 32 2.23 -13.71 4.53
N ILE A 33 2.77 -12.49 4.55
CA ILE A 33 2.05 -11.27 4.94
C ILE A 33 2.20 -10.30 3.77
N VAL A 34 1.08 -9.81 3.24
CA VAL A 34 1.04 -8.84 2.16
C VAL A 34 0.75 -7.46 2.72
N ILE A 35 1.59 -6.49 2.36
CA ILE A 35 1.47 -5.09 2.76
C ILE A 35 1.28 -4.26 1.50
N ASP A 36 0.15 -3.55 1.40
CA ASP A 36 -0.07 -2.59 0.33
C ASP A 36 0.56 -1.24 0.65
N VAL A 37 1.30 -0.70 -0.30
CA VAL A 37 1.85 0.66 -0.29
C VAL A 37 1.53 1.41 -1.59
N GLY A 38 0.46 1.00 -2.27
CA GLY A 38 -0.05 1.62 -3.49
C GLY A 38 -0.65 3.00 -3.27
N THR A 39 -0.23 3.98 -4.08
CA THR A 39 -0.65 5.40 -3.94
C THR A 39 -1.62 5.89 -5.02
N ARG A 40 -1.93 5.08 -6.04
CA ARG A 40 -2.63 5.55 -7.25
C ARG A 40 -4.03 4.95 -7.50
N GLY A 41 -4.46 3.95 -6.74
CA GLY A 41 -5.74 3.30 -7.00
C GLY A 41 -6.00 2.14 -6.04
N ALA A 42 -7.22 1.60 -6.03
CA ALA A 42 -7.55 0.48 -5.14
C ALA A 42 -6.64 -0.74 -5.40
N PRO A 43 -6.22 -1.46 -4.34
CA PRO A 43 -5.46 -2.69 -4.50
C PRO A 43 -6.28 -3.72 -5.28
N GLN A 44 -5.65 -4.47 -6.19
CA GLN A 44 -6.36 -5.46 -7.02
C GLN A 44 -6.77 -6.73 -6.24
N PHE A 45 -6.28 -6.91 -5.01
CA PHE A 45 -6.72 -7.92 -4.05
C PHE A 45 -6.48 -7.43 -2.62
N GLU A 46 -7.14 -8.05 -1.64
CA GLU A 46 -7.06 -7.66 -0.24
C GLU A 46 -5.67 -7.99 0.37
N PRO A 47 -4.90 -6.98 0.83
CA PRO A 47 -3.67 -7.19 1.57
C PRO A 47 -3.96 -7.62 3.01
N ASP A 48 -2.95 -8.19 3.69
CA ASP A 48 -3.03 -8.46 5.13
C ASP A 48 -2.86 -7.18 5.98
N ILE A 49 -2.15 -6.18 5.43
CA ILE A 49 -2.02 -4.83 5.98
C ILE A 49 -2.33 -3.83 4.87
N SER A 50 -3.37 -3.02 5.06
CA SER A 50 -3.77 -2.03 4.07
C SER A 50 -2.87 -0.80 4.09
N ARG A 51 -2.82 -0.07 2.98
CA ARG A 51 -2.08 1.21 2.90
C ARG A 51 -2.56 2.26 3.91
N GLU A 52 -3.85 2.24 4.25
CA GLU A 52 -4.43 3.12 5.27
C GLU A 52 -3.85 2.78 6.65
N GLU A 53 -3.66 1.50 6.95
CA GLU A 53 -2.99 1.05 8.17
C GLU A 53 -1.51 1.41 8.18
N VAL A 54 -0.84 1.32 7.03
CA VAL A 54 0.55 1.78 6.86
C VAL A 54 0.66 3.29 7.12
N ALA A 55 -0.20 4.10 6.51
CA ALA A 55 -0.23 5.55 6.72
C ALA A 55 -0.46 5.90 8.19
N ARG A 56 -1.45 5.26 8.82
CA ARG A 56 -1.73 5.42 10.26
C ARG A 56 -0.53 5.05 11.13
N ALA A 57 0.18 3.97 10.82
CA ALA A 57 1.38 3.55 11.54
C ALA A 57 2.56 4.52 11.34
N ALA A 58 2.63 5.17 10.18
CA ALA A 58 3.61 6.21 9.86
C ALA A 58 3.27 7.59 10.44
N GLY A 59 2.09 7.76 11.06
CA GLY A 59 1.66 9.03 11.63
C GLY A 59 1.20 10.07 10.60
N VAL A 60 0.89 9.63 9.39
CA VAL A 60 0.38 10.47 8.29
C VAL A 60 -1.04 10.05 7.92
N LYS A 61 -1.78 10.89 7.20
CA LYS A 61 -3.06 10.49 6.66
C LYS A 61 -2.88 9.87 5.28
N ILE A 62 -3.80 8.99 4.87
CA ILE A 62 -3.67 8.31 3.56
C ILE A 62 -3.78 9.32 2.41
N GLU A 63 -4.54 10.39 2.61
CA GLU A 63 -4.72 11.49 1.65
C GLU A 63 -3.42 12.27 1.40
N ASP A 64 -2.47 12.26 2.34
CA ASP A 64 -1.16 12.90 2.18
C ASP A 64 -0.21 12.07 1.30
N VAL A 65 -0.55 10.79 1.07
CA VAL A 65 0.31 9.79 0.40
C VAL A 65 -0.31 9.35 -0.93
N VAL A 66 -1.63 9.44 -1.08
CA VAL A 66 -2.37 9.12 -2.30
C VAL A 66 -2.21 10.23 -3.34
N ASP A 67 -1.96 9.85 -4.58
CA ASP A 67 -1.89 10.76 -5.72
C ASP A 67 -3.31 11.25 -6.05
N PRO A 68 -3.61 12.57 -5.96
CA PRO A 68 -4.97 13.10 -6.04
C PRO A 68 -5.63 12.98 -7.42
N ALA A 69 -4.97 12.37 -8.41
CA ALA A 69 -5.57 12.14 -9.73
C ALA A 69 -6.78 11.20 -9.71
N ASP A 70 -6.90 10.29 -8.72
CA ASP A 70 -7.85 9.17 -8.80
C ASP A 70 -8.54 8.76 -7.49
N GLY A 71 -8.43 9.56 -6.42
CA GLY A 71 -9.26 9.37 -5.22
C GLY A 71 -10.66 9.92 -5.48
N ASP A 72 -11.69 9.06 -5.47
CA ASP A 72 -13.14 9.34 -5.32
C ASP A 72 -13.63 10.77 -5.71
N PRO A 73 -14.57 10.95 -6.66
CA PRO A 73 -15.05 12.26 -7.12
C PRO A 73 -15.79 13.11 -6.06
N SER A 74 -15.75 12.73 -4.79
CA SER A 74 -16.49 13.34 -3.69
C SER A 74 -15.65 14.26 -2.80
N HIS A 75 -14.57 14.91 -3.23
CA HIS A 75 -13.96 15.99 -2.41
C HIS A 75 -13.45 17.18 -3.23
N ASP A 76 -13.83 18.35 -2.73
CA ASP A 76 -13.58 19.68 -3.24
C ASP A 76 -12.08 20.02 -3.29
N GLY A 77 -11.68 20.63 -4.41
CA GLY A 77 -10.29 20.87 -4.76
C GLY A 77 -9.49 21.59 -3.68
N ARG A 78 -8.39 20.97 -3.24
CA ARG A 78 -7.23 21.69 -2.71
C ARG A 78 -5.96 21.21 -3.41
N SER A 79 -5.39 22.17 -4.13
CA SER A 79 -4.15 22.12 -4.89
C SER A 79 -3.00 21.59 -4.04
N ALA A 80 -2.26 20.64 -4.60
CA ALA A 80 -0.92 20.27 -4.18
C ALA A 80 -0.05 21.53 -4.08
N LYS A 81 0.12 22.04 -2.86
CA LYS A 81 1.18 22.97 -2.51
C LYS A 81 1.88 22.42 -1.29
N ASP A 82 3.20 22.39 -1.43
CA ASP A 82 4.19 22.17 -0.38
C ASP A 82 4.64 20.71 -0.16
N CYS A 83 5.22 20.13 -1.21
CA CYS A 83 6.19 19.02 -1.13
C CYS A 83 7.51 19.39 -0.41
N SER A 84 7.64 20.56 0.22
CA SER A 84 8.89 21.01 0.85
C SER A 84 9.08 20.58 2.31
N GLU A 85 8.08 19.95 2.94
CA GLU A 85 8.14 19.62 4.38
C GLU A 85 7.94 18.13 4.69
N ALA A 86 8.44 17.23 3.82
CA ALA A 86 8.51 15.82 4.18
C ALA A 86 9.40 15.65 5.44
N PRO A 87 8.89 15.05 6.54
CA PRO A 87 9.68 14.87 7.74
C PRO A 87 10.86 13.95 7.43
N ARG A 88 12.08 14.44 7.69
CA ARG A 88 13.25 13.58 7.71
C ARG A 88 13.02 12.53 8.79
N PHE A 89 12.85 11.28 8.39
CA PHE A 89 12.93 10.14 9.29
C PHE A 89 14.23 10.27 10.09
N ARG A 90 14.10 10.47 11.39
CA ARG A 90 15.20 10.63 12.34
C ARG A 90 15.60 9.28 12.90
#